data_AF-A0A9E4JI25-F1
#
_entry.id   AF-A0A9E4JI25-F1
#
_cell.length_a   1.000
_cell.length_b   1.000
_cell.length_c   1.000
_cell.angle_alpha   90.00
_cell.angle_beta   90.00
_cell.angle_gamma   90.00
#
_symmetry.space_group_name_H-M   'P 1'
#
loop_
_entity.id
_entity.type
_entity.pdbx_description
1 polymer ?
#
loop_
_entity_poly.entity_id
_entity_poly.type
_entity_poly.pdbx_seq_one_letter_code
_entity_poly.pdbx_strand_id
1 'polypeptide(L)'
;MKISRWVWFVVLLFSFGGTQAVETLSLEWQSQKVPEERYRFNLVSEVHLNSSVEVVSQNVDAEVEKSSSYQLPDDLPNVFLNQELIDTAKKRLSQSPEKYPLTHKAYRDIKARAKDFYENVSLSDVPVYTGTNRDEYRPLVHNGLAKTLYPAIVCAFEDKEEYCQKAIDFILAWADIKGGVRLGDREKNDLPGSGLDISRYFFRYAQAFHLVSPYMSEDEKMKVRKWFLELGYQIKKSHESWRGNLSIEGPNNHHSWHNEGMIIASLYGRDNRLLSSMMDGEWWSYQHIVRDAIYEQDNPNNIFRIGRDFSHLPIQARTGEVYDRHRSLPHLPAREDIYNRHKWWRKNVDQRHGFTYSMFNLEALVLTAHIAQLNNLYYDRQQSFIDLHQKSIKNALRFYGRYYIDYPSGRTDCLSITNVEPSTEPYDAQCPISYEPYFGEYPTRNITYLFTLAQKYYPEDKSFYKRILSANQQELIPGSNFHPLHAPASVFTFFFAEE
;
A
#
# COMPACT_ATOMS: atom_id res chain seq x y z
N MET A 1 25.81 30.77 -23.60
CA MET A 1 25.59 29.91 -24.78
C MET A 1 24.31 29.12 -24.54
N LYS A 2 23.24 29.47 -25.25
CA LYS A 2 21.92 28.82 -25.21
C LYS A 2 21.65 28.31 -26.63
N ILE A 3 21.32 27.04 -26.79
CA ILE A 3 20.84 26.50 -28.07
C ILE A 3 19.39 26.08 -27.83
N SER A 4 18.45 26.93 -28.26
CA SER A 4 17.04 26.59 -28.37
C SER A 4 16.78 26.03 -29.77
N ARG A 5 16.29 24.80 -29.89
CA ARG A 5 15.77 24.27 -31.16
C ARG A 5 14.28 24.57 -31.25
N TRP A 6 13.94 25.61 -32.03
CA TRP A 6 12.64 25.79 -32.64
C TRP A 6 12.71 25.26 -34.06
N VAL A 7 11.87 24.29 -34.41
CA VAL A 7 11.68 23.85 -35.80
C VAL A 7 10.65 24.77 -36.44
N TRP A 8 11.09 25.59 -37.40
CA TRP A 8 10.22 26.38 -38.26
C TRP A 8 9.77 25.54 -39.45
N PHE A 9 8.46 25.52 -39.70
CA PHE A 9 7.85 25.04 -40.94
C PHE A 9 8.06 26.11 -42.03
N VAL A 10 8.78 25.78 -43.10
CA VAL A 10 8.88 26.62 -44.29
C VAL A 10 7.81 26.18 -45.28
N VAL A 11 6.83 27.04 -45.52
CA VAL A 11 5.86 26.90 -46.61
C VAL A 11 6.44 27.60 -47.84
N LEU A 12 6.79 26.82 -48.86
CA LEU A 12 7.11 27.33 -50.20
C LEU A 12 5.84 27.29 -51.06
N LEU A 13 5.29 28.48 -51.32
CA LEU A 13 4.23 28.71 -52.31
C LEU A 13 4.87 28.80 -53.70
N PHE A 14 4.55 27.85 -54.57
CA PHE A 14 4.60 28.04 -56.02
C PHE A 14 3.21 27.77 -56.59
N SER A 15 2.59 28.84 -57.09
CA SER A 15 1.34 28.86 -57.82
C SER A 15 1.61 28.70 -59.32
N PHE A 16 1.17 27.60 -59.93
CA PHE A 16 0.75 27.54 -61.33
C PHE A 16 -0.37 26.49 -61.46
N GLY A 17 -1.43 26.85 -62.18
CA GLY A 17 -2.76 26.24 -62.08
C GLY A 17 -2.97 24.88 -62.76
N GLY A 18 -4.18 24.35 -62.60
CA GLY A 18 -4.67 23.16 -63.29
C GLY A 18 -5.68 22.40 -62.45
N THR A 19 -6.94 22.45 -62.88
CA THR A 19 -8.11 21.77 -62.32
C THR A 19 -8.05 20.24 -62.42
N GLN A 20 -8.58 19.59 -61.36
CA GLN A 20 -9.25 18.28 -61.31
C GLN A 20 -8.48 17.01 -61.72
N ALA A 21 -8.11 16.22 -60.71
CA ALA A 21 -8.56 14.84 -60.47
C ALA A 21 -7.52 14.15 -59.58
N VAL A 22 -7.83 13.97 -58.29
CA VAL A 22 -7.12 13.02 -57.45
C VAL A 22 -8.17 12.06 -56.91
N GLU A 23 -8.18 10.86 -57.49
CA GLU A 23 -8.83 9.70 -56.91
C GLU A 23 -8.32 9.53 -55.48
N THR A 24 -9.19 9.76 -54.51
CA THR A 24 -8.97 9.33 -53.13
C THR A 24 -9.04 7.81 -53.10
N LEU A 25 -7.88 7.16 -53.11
CA LEU A 25 -7.72 5.82 -52.56
C LEU A 25 -8.07 5.88 -51.07
N SER A 26 -9.29 5.49 -50.74
CA SER A 26 -9.72 5.19 -49.38
C SER A 26 -8.98 3.93 -48.92
N LEU A 27 -7.84 4.10 -48.26
CA LEU A 27 -7.35 3.11 -47.33
C LEU A 27 -8.21 3.23 -46.07
N GLU A 28 -9.22 2.36 -45.97
CA GLU A 28 -9.89 2.06 -44.72
C GLU A 28 -8.85 1.64 -43.69
N TRP A 29 -8.42 2.58 -42.85
CA TRP A 29 -7.75 2.23 -41.61
C TRP A 29 -8.86 1.78 -40.66
N GLN A 30 -9.16 0.48 -40.70
CA GLN A 30 -9.91 -0.18 -39.64
C GLN A 30 -9.18 0.13 -38.34
N SER A 31 -9.81 0.95 -37.49
CA SER A 31 -9.41 1.08 -36.10
C SER A 31 -9.50 -0.32 -35.49
N GLN A 32 -8.36 -0.99 -35.34
CA GLN A 32 -8.27 -2.16 -34.47
C GLN A 32 -8.69 -1.67 -33.09
N LYS A 33 -9.91 -2.04 -32.67
CA LYS A 33 -10.29 -2.03 -31.27
C LYS A 33 -9.20 -2.78 -30.52
N VAL A 34 -8.42 -2.04 -29.74
CA VAL A 34 -7.51 -2.61 -28.75
C VAL A 34 -8.38 -3.48 -27.83
N PRO A 35 -8.11 -4.79 -27.69
CA PRO A 35 -8.87 -5.61 -26.77
C PRO A 35 -8.59 -5.13 -25.34
N GLU A 36 -9.64 -4.88 -24.55
CA GLU A 36 -9.52 -4.89 -23.09
C GLU A 36 -8.89 -6.24 -22.68
N GLU A 37 -7.63 -6.25 -22.29
CA GLU A 37 -6.98 -7.42 -21.71
C GLU A 37 -7.57 -7.68 -20.32
N ARG A 38 -8.68 -8.43 -20.28
CA ARG A 38 -9.10 -9.10 -19.05
C ARG A 38 -8.15 -10.27 -18.81
N TYR A 39 -7.43 -10.24 -17.69
CA TYR A 39 -6.65 -11.38 -17.21
C TYR A 39 -7.58 -12.61 -17.07
N ARG A 40 -7.52 -13.53 -18.04
CA ARG A 40 -8.31 -14.78 -18.03
C ARG A 40 -7.57 -15.81 -17.19
N PHE A 41 -8.10 -16.07 -16.00
CA PHE A 41 -7.71 -17.22 -15.19
C PHE A 41 -8.68 -18.38 -15.46
N ASN A 42 -8.11 -19.56 -15.74
CA ASN A 42 -8.82 -20.83 -15.68
C ASN A 42 -8.51 -21.45 -14.31
N LEU A 43 -9.48 -21.43 -13.40
CA LEU A 43 -9.50 -22.42 -12.33
C LEU A 43 -9.72 -23.78 -12.99
N VAL A 44 -8.85 -24.75 -12.70
CA VAL A 44 -9.21 -26.15 -12.84
C VAL A 44 -10.06 -26.50 -11.63
N SER A 45 -11.36 -26.24 -11.74
CA SER A 45 -12.38 -26.84 -10.88
C SER A 45 -13.23 -27.76 -11.73
N GLU A 46 -13.50 -28.94 -11.21
CA GLU A 46 -14.26 -30.00 -11.88
C GLU A 46 -15.63 -29.49 -12.35
N VAL A 47 -15.99 -29.97 -13.53
CA VAL A 47 -17.10 -29.54 -14.38
C VAL A 47 -18.47 -29.84 -13.76
N HIS A 48 -19.35 -28.85 -13.73
CA HIS A 48 -20.75 -29.04 -14.14
C HIS A 48 -21.30 -27.80 -14.87
N LEU A 49 -21.76 -28.04 -16.11
CA LEU A 49 -22.30 -27.07 -17.07
C LEU A 49 -23.74 -26.65 -16.73
N ASN A 50 -24.09 -25.35 -16.88
CA ASN A 50 -25.03 -24.88 -17.91
C ASN A 50 -25.31 -23.35 -17.91
N SER A 51 -25.47 -22.86 -19.15
CA SER A 51 -26.23 -21.70 -19.67
C SER A 51 -25.79 -20.23 -19.42
N SER A 52 -25.44 -19.61 -20.55
CA SER A 52 -25.46 -18.21 -21.04
C SER A 52 -26.20 -17.09 -20.29
N VAL A 53 -25.55 -15.92 -20.21
CA VAL A 53 -26.19 -14.60 -19.99
C VAL A 53 -25.49 -13.52 -20.85
N GLU A 54 -26.28 -12.75 -21.60
CA GLU A 54 -25.88 -11.57 -22.38
C GLU A 54 -25.60 -10.35 -21.48
N VAL A 55 -24.59 -9.54 -21.82
CA VAL A 55 -24.26 -8.28 -21.12
C VAL A 55 -24.77 -7.10 -21.93
N VAL A 56 -25.71 -6.34 -21.34
CA VAL A 56 -26.17 -5.03 -21.85
C VAL A 56 -25.27 -3.94 -21.26
N SER A 57 -24.57 -3.19 -22.12
CA SER A 57 -23.82 -1.98 -21.74
C SER A 57 -24.73 -0.75 -21.83
N GLN A 58 -24.90 0.00 -20.73
CA GLN A 58 -25.38 1.38 -20.77
C GLN A 58 -24.18 2.31 -20.61
N ASN A 59 -23.92 3.13 -21.64
CA ASN A 59 -22.99 4.24 -21.57
C ASN A 59 -23.66 5.39 -20.81
N VAL A 60 -22.98 5.92 -19.81
CA VAL A 60 -23.32 7.20 -19.18
C VAL A 60 -22.19 8.16 -19.53
N ASP A 61 -22.46 9.06 -20.47
CA ASP A 61 -21.55 10.15 -20.81
C ASP A 61 -21.62 11.22 -19.70
N ALA A 62 -20.49 11.44 -19.02
CA ALA A 62 -20.29 12.58 -18.13
C ALA A 62 -19.27 13.51 -18.78
N GLU A 63 -19.72 14.71 -19.18
CA GLU A 63 -18.84 15.78 -19.63
C GLU A 63 -17.98 16.28 -18.45
N VAL A 64 -16.66 16.13 -18.57
CA VAL A 64 -15.67 16.70 -17.66
C VAL A 64 -14.99 17.87 -18.36
N GLU A 65 -15.30 19.10 -17.95
CA GLU A 65 -14.57 20.30 -18.36
C GLU A 65 -13.12 20.30 -17.85
N LYS A 66 -12.22 20.78 -18.71
CA LYS A 66 -10.75 20.74 -18.61
C LYS A 66 -10.18 21.30 -17.31
N SER A 67 -9.42 20.48 -16.59
CA SER A 67 -8.33 20.95 -15.71
C SER A 67 -7.15 19.95 -15.79
N SER A 68 -5.98 20.43 -16.23
CA SER A 68 -4.71 19.69 -16.40
C SER A 68 -4.76 18.53 -17.43
N SER A 69 -3.88 18.59 -18.45
CA SER A 69 -3.74 17.57 -19.50
C SER A 69 -3.09 16.26 -19.05
N TYR A 70 -2.78 16.13 -17.76
CA TYR A 70 -2.11 14.97 -17.23
C TYR A 70 -3.06 13.77 -17.13
N GLN A 71 -2.72 12.69 -17.81
CA GLN A 71 -3.39 11.40 -17.79
C GLN A 71 -2.37 10.31 -17.44
N LEU A 72 -2.77 9.40 -16.56
CA LEU A 72 -2.02 8.18 -16.30
C LEU A 72 -1.96 7.32 -17.56
N PRO A 73 -0.83 6.65 -17.84
CA PRO A 73 -0.76 5.75 -18.98
C PRO A 73 -1.59 4.48 -18.77
N ASP A 74 -2.42 4.14 -19.76
CA ASP A 74 -3.24 2.91 -19.72
C ASP A 74 -2.41 1.60 -19.76
N ASP A 75 -1.12 1.68 -20.13
CA ASP A 75 -0.23 0.53 -20.28
C ASP A 75 0.49 0.10 -18.99
N LEU A 76 0.38 0.91 -17.93
CA LEU A 76 0.96 0.66 -16.61
C LEU A 76 -0.11 0.30 -15.58
N PRO A 77 0.23 -0.58 -14.62
CA PRO A 77 -0.70 -0.94 -13.56
C PRO A 77 -0.87 0.19 -12.55
N ASN A 78 -2.08 0.31 -12.03
CA ASN A 78 -2.36 1.20 -10.90
C ASN A 78 -1.67 0.67 -9.64
N VAL A 79 -1.12 1.55 -8.80
CA VAL A 79 -0.54 1.15 -7.50
C VAL A 79 -1.55 1.42 -6.40
N PHE A 80 -1.59 2.63 -5.85
CA PHE A 80 -2.64 3.03 -4.91
C PHE A 80 -3.46 4.23 -5.41
N LEU A 81 -3.17 4.73 -6.61
CA LEU A 81 -3.95 5.77 -7.29
C LEU A 81 -4.32 5.28 -8.69
N ASN A 82 -5.52 5.64 -9.12
CA ASN A 82 -5.99 5.61 -10.51
C ASN A 82 -6.34 7.03 -10.97
N GLN A 83 -6.72 7.19 -12.24
CA GLN A 83 -7.01 8.51 -12.80
C GLN A 83 -8.18 9.20 -12.08
N GLU A 84 -9.23 8.45 -11.75
CA GLU A 84 -10.40 8.95 -11.01
C GLU A 84 -10.01 9.61 -9.67
N LEU A 85 -9.11 8.98 -8.90
CA LEU A 85 -8.62 9.52 -7.63
C LEU A 85 -7.79 10.79 -7.83
N ILE A 86 -6.98 10.84 -8.90
CA ILE A 86 -6.21 12.03 -9.27
C ILE A 86 -7.14 13.19 -9.64
N ASP A 87 -8.12 12.95 -10.52
CA ASP A 87 -9.08 13.96 -10.98
C ASP A 87 -9.92 14.48 -9.81
N THR A 88 -10.35 13.59 -8.92
CA THR A 88 -11.09 13.94 -7.71
C THR A 88 -10.24 14.82 -6.78
N ALA A 89 -8.95 14.52 -6.60
CA ALA A 89 -8.04 15.36 -5.84
C ALA A 89 -7.81 16.74 -6.50
N LYS A 90 -7.63 16.79 -7.83
CA LYS A 90 -7.51 18.05 -8.59
C LYS A 90 -8.75 18.93 -8.44
N LYS A 91 -9.94 18.34 -8.57
CA LYS A 91 -11.22 19.01 -8.39
C LYS A 91 -11.42 19.55 -6.96
N ARG A 92 -10.91 18.86 -5.94
CA ARG A 92 -10.93 19.36 -4.55
C ARG A 92 -9.96 20.52 -4.36
N LEU A 93 -8.76 20.44 -4.95
CA LEU A 93 -7.77 21.52 -4.90
C LEU A 93 -8.20 22.78 -5.65
N SER A 94 -8.97 22.66 -6.74
CA SER A 94 -9.49 23.81 -7.48
C SER A 94 -10.61 24.55 -6.72
N GLN A 95 -11.18 23.92 -5.69
CA GLN A 95 -12.20 24.51 -4.83
C GLN A 95 -11.56 25.13 -3.58
N SER A 96 -12.34 25.93 -2.84
CA SER A 96 -11.76 26.72 -1.76
C SER A 96 -11.28 25.86 -0.56
N PRO A 97 -10.21 26.29 0.15
CA PRO A 97 -9.73 25.60 1.35
C PRO A 97 -10.75 25.51 2.48
N GLU A 98 -11.77 26.37 2.52
CA GLU A 98 -12.87 26.28 3.47
C GLU A 98 -13.75 25.05 3.20
N LYS A 99 -13.89 24.63 1.94
CA LYS A 99 -14.67 23.45 1.56
C LYS A 99 -13.89 22.14 1.72
N TYR A 100 -12.60 22.14 1.38
CA TYR A 100 -11.72 20.96 1.45
C TYR A 100 -10.44 21.22 2.27
N PRO A 101 -10.56 21.52 3.57
CA PRO A 101 -9.43 21.95 4.39
C PRO A 101 -8.34 20.88 4.53
N LEU A 102 -8.68 19.60 4.61
CA LEU A 102 -7.68 18.53 4.74
C LEU A 102 -6.93 18.31 3.44
N THR A 103 -7.62 18.33 2.29
CA THR A 103 -6.98 18.22 0.96
C THR A 103 -5.94 19.32 0.78
N HIS A 104 -6.30 20.58 1.05
CA HIS A 104 -5.40 21.73 0.90
C HIS A 104 -4.23 21.70 1.88
N LYS A 105 -4.48 21.35 3.15
CA LYS A 105 -3.41 21.25 4.16
C LYS A 105 -2.45 20.09 3.86
N ALA A 106 -2.96 18.96 3.41
CA ALA A 106 -2.16 17.79 3.05
C ALA A 106 -1.29 18.08 1.81
N TYR A 107 -1.86 18.72 0.80
CA TYR A 107 -1.12 19.12 -0.40
C TYR A 107 -0.01 20.14 -0.08
N ARG A 108 -0.24 21.07 0.86
CA ARG A 108 0.81 21.98 1.34
C ARG A 108 1.99 21.24 1.96
N ASP A 109 1.73 20.22 2.77
CA ASP A 109 2.78 19.36 3.34
C ASP A 109 3.53 18.58 2.25
N ILE A 110 2.83 18.01 1.27
CA ILE A 110 3.42 17.35 0.10
C ILE A 110 4.35 18.32 -0.64
N LYS A 111 3.92 19.55 -0.91
CA LYS A 111 4.74 20.57 -1.57
C LYS A 111 5.98 20.94 -0.77
N ALA A 112 5.85 21.10 0.55
CA ALA A 112 6.99 21.41 1.41
C ALA A 112 8.05 20.29 1.36
N ARG A 113 7.60 19.04 1.37
CA ARG A 113 8.48 17.86 1.28
C ARG A 113 9.09 17.66 -0.10
N ALA A 114 8.33 17.94 -1.16
CA ALA A 114 8.83 17.94 -2.53
C ALA A 114 9.93 18.99 -2.68
N LYS A 115 9.71 20.20 -2.15
CA LYS A 115 10.72 21.28 -2.16
C LYS A 115 11.97 20.90 -1.37
N ASP A 116 11.82 20.38 -0.15
CA ASP A 116 12.93 19.86 0.67
C ASP A 116 13.74 18.81 -0.10
N PHE A 117 13.07 17.84 -0.73
CA PHE A 117 13.73 16.83 -1.56
C PHE A 117 14.48 17.44 -2.73
N TYR A 118 13.85 18.36 -3.47
CA TYR A 118 14.44 19.01 -4.64
C TYR A 118 15.71 19.79 -4.28
N GLU A 119 15.66 20.57 -3.18
CA GLU A 119 16.74 21.45 -2.72
C GLU A 119 17.88 20.69 -2.03
N ASN A 120 17.58 19.65 -1.25
CA ASN A 120 18.56 19.02 -0.34
C ASN A 120 19.08 17.66 -0.80
N VAL A 121 18.46 17.00 -1.79
CA VAL A 121 18.92 15.70 -2.29
C VAL A 121 19.72 15.90 -3.58
N SER A 122 21.01 15.57 -3.57
CA SER A 122 21.86 15.70 -4.76
C SER A 122 21.58 14.60 -5.79
N LEU A 123 21.61 14.97 -7.08
CA LEU A 123 21.62 14.02 -8.20
C LEU A 123 23.04 13.65 -8.66
N SER A 124 24.07 14.40 -8.26
CA SER A 124 25.45 14.14 -8.65
C SER A 124 26.03 12.89 -7.99
N ASP A 125 25.44 12.47 -6.86
CA ASP A 125 25.83 11.30 -6.08
C ASP A 125 24.59 10.71 -5.40
N VAL A 126 23.71 10.09 -6.20
CA VAL A 126 22.51 9.44 -5.69
C VAL A 126 22.95 8.24 -4.83
N PRO A 127 22.61 8.19 -3.53
CA PRO A 127 23.12 7.14 -2.65
C PRO A 127 22.29 5.86 -2.81
N VAL A 128 22.54 5.15 -3.90
CA VAL A 128 21.87 3.89 -4.23
C VAL A 128 22.50 2.74 -3.46
N TYR A 129 21.68 1.89 -2.83
CA TYR A 129 22.16 0.77 -2.05
C TYR A 129 22.30 -0.52 -2.88
N THR A 130 23.52 -1.04 -3.02
CA THR A 130 23.81 -2.32 -3.74
C THR A 130 24.35 -3.42 -2.84
N GLY A 131 24.45 -3.15 -1.53
CA GLY A 131 24.93 -4.08 -0.53
C GLY A 131 23.87 -5.11 -0.10
N THR A 132 24.17 -5.79 1.01
CA THR A 132 23.36 -6.91 1.53
C THR A 132 22.78 -6.64 2.93
N ASN A 133 23.21 -5.57 3.62
CA ASN A 133 22.81 -5.19 4.97
C ASN A 133 21.54 -4.33 4.98
N ARG A 134 20.53 -4.77 5.74
CA ARG A 134 19.24 -4.11 5.89
C ARG A 134 19.33 -2.76 6.59
N ASP A 135 20.19 -2.64 7.59
CA ASP A 135 20.29 -1.44 8.41
C ASP A 135 20.88 -0.25 7.62
N GLU A 136 21.71 -0.54 6.62
CA GLU A 136 22.23 0.45 5.67
C GLU A 136 21.23 0.79 4.56
N TYR A 137 20.45 -0.19 4.09
CA TYR A 137 19.42 0.01 3.08
C TYR A 137 18.29 0.94 3.53
N ARG A 138 17.78 0.73 4.76
CA ARG A 138 16.61 1.45 5.29
C ARG A 138 16.74 2.98 5.23
N PRO A 139 17.81 3.62 5.74
CA PRO A 139 17.92 5.07 5.71
C PRO A 139 18.02 5.61 4.27
N LEU A 140 18.69 4.90 3.36
CA LEU A 140 18.85 5.33 1.97
C LEU A 140 17.52 5.32 1.21
N VAL A 141 16.71 4.27 1.40
CA VAL A 141 15.37 4.23 0.80
C VAL A 141 14.43 5.22 1.48
N HIS A 142 14.41 5.27 2.81
CA HIS A 142 13.50 6.15 3.55
C HIS A 142 13.76 7.64 3.28
N ASN A 143 15.03 8.07 3.29
CA ASN A 143 15.39 9.48 3.12
C ASN A 143 15.58 9.88 1.65
N GLY A 144 15.72 8.92 0.75
CA GLY A 144 15.88 9.12 -0.69
C GLY A 144 14.72 8.55 -1.48
N LEU A 145 14.84 7.30 -1.91
CA LEU A 145 13.96 6.68 -2.93
C LEU A 145 12.46 6.79 -2.60
N ALA A 146 12.05 6.52 -1.36
CA ALA A 146 10.65 6.59 -0.93
C ALA A 146 10.08 8.02 -0.97
N LYS A 147 10.93 9.05 -0.83
CA LYS A 147 10.52 10.45 -0.88
C LYS A 147 10.26 10.95 -2.30
N THR A 148 10.69 10.23 -3.35
CA THR A 148 10.42 10.58 -4.75
C THR A 148 8.93 10.70 -5.07
N LEU A 149 8.07 10.10 -4.25
CA LEU A 149 6.61 10.27 -4.33
C LEU A 149 6.17 11.73 -4.22
N TYR A 150 6.79 12.55 -3.36
CA TYR A 150 6.39 13.95 -3.18
C TYR A 150 6.65 14.81 -4.44
N PRO A 151 7.87 14.86 -5.02
CA PRO A 151 8.09 15.58 -6.27
C PRO A 151 7.27 14.98 -7.44
N ALA A 152 7.03 13.67 -7.47
CA ALA A 152 6.17 13.05 -8.49
C ALA A 152 4.70 13.51 -8.40
N ILE A 153 4.15 13.68 -7.19
CA ILE A 153 2.81 14.25 -7.01
C ILE A 153 2.78 15.71 -7.47
N VAL A 154 3.77 16.53 -7.07
CA VAL A 154 3.83 17.94 -7.51
C VAL A 154 3.97 18.04 -9.03
N CYS A 155 4.77 17.18 -9.65
CA CYS A 155 4.86 17.04 -11.10
C CYS A 155 3.49 16.81 -11.74
N ALA A 156 2.73 15.79 -11.31
CA ALA A 156 1.44 15.44 -11.89
C ALA A 156 0.30 16.47 -11.66
N PHE A 157 0.45 17.34 -10.65
CA PHE A 157 -0.57 18.31 -10.24
C PHE A 157 -0.28 19.75 -10.69
N GLU A 158 1.00 20.11 -10.85
CA GLU A 158 1.42 21.46 -11.25
C GLU A 158 2.16 21.49 -12.60
N ASP A 159 2.36 20.34 -13.25
CA ASP A 159 3.14 20.19 -14.50
C ASP A 159 4.52 20.87 -14.42
N LYS A 160 5.17 20.74 -13.26
CA LYS A 160 6.51 21.30 -13.02
C LYS A 160 7.61 20.33 -13.45
N GLU A 161 8.12 20.56 -14.64
CA GLU A 161 9.15 19.76 -15.30
C GLU A 161 10.36 19.48 -14.40
N GLU A 162 10.81 20.45 -13.59
CA GLU A 162 11.96 20.27 -12.70
C GLU A 162 11.73 19.21 -11.60
N TYR A 163 10.50 19.10 -11.09
CA TYR A 163 10.13 18.08 -10.11
C TYR A 163 9.95 16.71 -10.78
N CYS A 164 9.41 16.70 -12.01
CA CYS A 164 9.31 15.49 -12.83
C CYS A 164 10.69 14.88 -13.06
N GLN A 165 11.62 15.68 -13.61
CA GLN A 165 12.97 15.22 -13.94
C GLN A 165 13.74 14.77 -12.69
N LYS A 166 13.62 15.50 -11.58
CA LYS A 166 14.26 15.12 -10.31
C LYS A 166 13.82 13.72 -9.83
N ALA A 167 12.53 13.42 -9.93
CA ALA A 167 11.99 12.11 -9.53
C ALA A 167 12.44 11.01 -10.51
N ILE A 168 12.40 11.29 -11.82
CA ILE A 168 12.85 10.36 -12.88
C ILE A 168 14.32 9.98 -12.68
N ASP A 169 15.21 10.97 -12.59
CA ASP A 169 16.65 10.76 -12.44
C ASP A 169 16.98 9.91 -11.21
N PHE A 170 16.29 10.18 -10.09
CA PHE A 170 16.51 9.43 -8.85
C PHE A 170 16.03 7.97 -8.95
N ILE A 171 14.86 7.74 -9.57
CA ILE A 171 14.34 6.38 -9.80
C ILE A 171 15.24 5.61 -10.78
N LEU A 172 15.67 6.25 -11.87
CA LEU A 172 16.56 5.66 -12.86
C LEU A 172 17.93 5.33 -12.27
N ALA A 173 18.51 6.18 -11.43
CA ALA A 173 19.76 5.87 -10.73
C ALA A 173 19.66 4.58 -9.91
N TRP A 174 18.54 4.36 -9.22
CA TRP A 174 18.28 3.10 -8.50
C TRP A 174 18.10 1.92 -9.44
N ALA A 175 17.36 2.09 -10.54
CA ALA A 175 17.13 1.03 -11.51
C ALA A 175 18.41 0.62 -12.26
N ASP A 176 19.26 1.59 -12.64
CA ASP A 176 20.47 1.40 -13.43
C ASP A 176 21.47 0.46 -12.76
N ILE A 177 21.68 0.64 -11.46
CA ILE A 177 22.60 -0.19 -10.69
C ILE A 177 21.90 -1.27 -9.88
N LYS A 178 20.59 -1.48 -10.12
CA LYS A 178 19.77 -2.52 -9.49
C LYS A 178 19.79 -2.41 -7.96
N GLY A 179 19.52 -1.22 -7.44
CA GLY A 179 19.51 -0.97 -6.00
C GLY A 179 18.57 -1.93 -5.25
N GLY A 180 19.00 -2.46 -4.12
CA GLY A 180 18.21 -3.35 -3.25
C GLY A 180 18.08 -4.80 -3.70
N VAL A 181 18.47 -5.19 -4.93
CA VAL A 181 18.22 -6.57 -5.42
C VAL A 181 19.03 -7.66 -4.69
N ARG A 182 20.07 -7.27 -3.93
CA ARG A 182 20.94 -8.17 -3.15
C ARG A 182 20.66 -8.15 -1.64
N LEU A 183 19.63 -7.42 -1.21
CA LEU A 183 19.38 -7.17 0.20
C LEU A 183 19.09 -8.47 0.97
N GLY A 184 19.82 -8.76 2.04
CA GLY A 184 19.68 -10.00 2.83
C GLY A 184 20.46 -11.19 2.31
N ASP A 185 21.26 -11.05 1.25
CA ASP A 185 22.11 -12.14 0.75
C ASP A 185 23.33 -12.41 1.64
N ARG A 186 23.56 -11.58 2.66
CA ARG A 186 24.67 -11.72 3.62
C ARG A 186 24.53 -13.01 4.44
N GLU A 187 23.35 -13.19 5.05
CA GLU A 187 23.07 -14.24 6.03
C GLU A 187 21.61 -14.71 5.88
N LYS A 188 21.38 -16.01 6.02
CA LYS A 188 20.04 -16.62 5.87
C LYS A 188 18.99 -16.01 6.81
N ASN A 189 19.41 -15.54 7.99
CA ASN A 189 18.53 -14.96 8.99
C ASN A 189 18.08 -13.52 8.67
N ASP A 190 18.82 -12.79 7.84
CA ASP A 190 18.46 -11.44 7.40
C ASP A 190 17.45 -11.46 6.25
N LEU A 191 17.54 -12.48 5.41
CA LEU A 191 16.77 -12.63 4.19
C LEU A 191 15.24 -12.42 4.38
N PRO A 192 14.57 -12.99 5.40
CA PRO A 192 13.13 -12.74 5.60
C PRO A 192 12.76 -11.27 5.80
N GLY A 193 13.56 -10.56 6.59
CA GLY A 193 13.30 -9.16 6.89
C GLY A 193 13.68 -8.22 5.74
N SER A 194 14.54 -8.65 4.83
CA SER A 194 14.91 -7.86 3.63
C SER A 194 13.72 -7.65 2.70
N GLY A 195 12.97 -8.72 2.40
CA GLY A 195 11.76 -8.61 1.57
C GLY A 195 10.70 -7.72 2.22
N LEU A 196 10.60 -7.72 3.56
CA LEU A 196 9.74 -6.80 4.29
C LEU A 196 10.20 -5.35 4.10
N ASP A 197 11.51 -5.08 4.25
CA ASP A 197 12.06 -3.73 4.11
C ASP A 197 11.90 -3.20 2.68
N ILE A 198 12.05 -4.04 1.65
CA ILE A 198 11.81 -3.65 0.26
C ILE A 198 10.33 -3.31 0.05
N SER A 199 9.44 -4.25 0.41
CA SER A 199 8.00 -4.15 0.09
C SER A 199 7.35 -2.94 0.76
N ARG A 200 7.63 -2.68 2.05
CA ARG A 200 6.98 -1.58 2.78
C ARG A 200 7.25 -0.17 2.25
N TYR A 201 8.26 0.00 1.40
CA TYR A 201 8.51 1.26 0.70
C TYR A 201 8.12 1.20 -0.78
N PHE A 202 7.86 0.01 -1.33
CA PHE A 202 7.70 -0.25 -2.74
C PHE A 202 6.57 0.54 -3.36
N PHE A 203 5.36 0.50 -2.78
CA PHE A 203 4.24 1.27 -3.31
C PHE A 203 4.54 2.75 -3.49
N ARG A 204 5.44 3.35 -2.69
CA ARG A 204 5.76 4.79 -2.79
C ARG A 204 6.53 5.11 -4.06
N TYR A 205 7.63 4.40 -4.31
CA TYR A 205 8.44 4.64 -5.50
C TYR A 205 7.84 3.99 -6.76
N ALA A 206 7.00 2.96 -6.60
CA ALA A 206 6.17 2.45 -7.69
C ALA A 206 5.09 3.45 -8.11
N GLN A 207 4.40 4.09 -7.17
CA GLN A 207 3.46 5.16 -7.50
C GLN A 207 4.17 6.41 -8.04
N ALA A 208 5.36 6.75 -7.51
CA ALA A 208 6.16 7.83 -8.07
C ALA A 208 6.50 7.56 -9.54
N PHE A 209 6.97 6.35 -9.85
CA PHE A 209 7.21 5.91 -11.23
C PHE A 209 5.94 6.01 -12.08
N HIS A 210 4.80 5.50 -11.61
CA HIS A 210 3.53 5.62 -12.32
C HIS A 210 3.23 7.08 -12.68
N LEU A 211 3.42 8.00 -11.71
CA LEU A 211 3.11 9.41 -11.89
C LEU A 211 4.05 10.11 -12.89
N VAL A 212 5.34 9.78 -12.92
CA VAL A 212 6.30 10.45 -13.81
C VAL A 212 6.52 9.72 -15.14
N SER A 213 6.01 8.51 -15.28
CA SER A 213 6.15 7.71 -16.50
C SER A 213 5.68 8.39 -17.79
N PRO A 214 4.66 9.27 -17.84
CA PRO A 214 4.32 10.00 -19.07
C PRO A 214 5.47 10.86 -19.63
N TYR A 215 6.44 11.21 -18.78
CA TYR A 215 7.61 12.04 -19.11
C TYR A 215 8.88 11.20 -19.38
N MET A 216 8.77 9.87 -19.35
CA MET A 216 9.89 8.95 -19.57
C MET A 216 9.81 8.34 -20.97
N SER A 217 10.96 8.07 -21.57
CA SER A 217 11.06 7.23 -22.76
C SER A 217 10.69 5.78 -22.46
N GLU A 218 10.33 5.01 -23.49
CA GLU A 218 10.02 3.58 -23.35
C GLU A 218 11.20 2.76 -22.80
N ASP A 219 12.43 3.10 -23.17
CA ASP A 219 13.64 2.45 -22.66
C ASP A 219 13.82 2.67 -21.16
N GLU A 220 13.57 3.90 -20.69
CA GLU A 220 13.60 4.26 -19.27
C GLU A 220 12.49 3.52 -18.49
N LYS A 221 11.27 3.49 -19.03
CA LYS A 221 10.15 2.72 -18.43
C LYS A 221 10.50 1.24 -18.33
N MET A 222 11.03 0.64 -19.39
CA MET A 222 11.42 -0.78 -19.42
C MET A 222 12.51 -1.09 -18.38
N LYS A 223 13.48 -0.20 -18.23
CA LYS A 223 14.55 -0.33 -17.24
C LYS A 223 13.99 -0.38 -15.81
N VAL A 224 13.09 0.54 -15.45
CA VAL A 224 12.45 0.55 -14.12
C VAL A 224 11.60 -0.69 -13.91
N ARG A 225 10.80 -1.11 -14.91
CA ARG A 225 9.97 -2.32 -14.84
C ARG A 225 10.80 -3.58 -14.61
N LYS A 226 11.94 -3.70 -15.28
CA LYS A 226 12.87 -4.82 -15.08
C LYS A 226 13.45 -4.83 -13.67
N TRP A 227 13.86 -3.67 -13.16
CA TRP A 227 14.35 -3.55 -11.79
C TRP A 227 13.26 -3.92 -10.75
N PHE A 228 12.02 -3.46 -10.93
CA PHE A 228 10.89 -3.83 -10.09
C PHE A 228 10.65 -5.34 -10.08
N LEU A 229 10.76 -6.00 -11.23
CA LEU A 229 10.65 -7.45 -11.31
C LEU A 229 11.78 -8.16 -10.52
N GLU A 230 13.02 -7.68 -10.63
CA GLU A 230 14.15 -8.21 -9.85
C GLU A 230 13.94 -8.04 -8.33
N LEU A 231 13.40 -6.90 -7.88
CA LEU A 231 12.99 -6.71 -6.50
C LEU A 231 11.90 -7.70 -6.08
N GLY A 232 10.90 -7.95 -6.94
CA GLY A 232 9.84 -8.93 -6.71
C GLY A 232 10.37 -10.34 -6.47
N TYR A 233 11.36 -10.78 -7.25
CA TYR A 233 12.01 -12.06 -7.03
C TYR A 233 12.82 -12.12 -5.73
N GLN A 234 13.46 -11.01 -5.33
CA GLN A 234 14.12 -10.95 -4.02
C GLN A 234 13.11 -11.03 -2.87
N ILE A 235 11.94 -10.37 -3.01
CA ILE A 235 10.86 -10.47 -2.03
C ILE A 235 10.32 -11.91 -1.98
N LYS A 236 10.11 -12.58 -3.12
CA LYS A 236 9.71 -13.99 -3.17
C LYS A 236 10.70 -14.90 -2.45
N LYS A 237 12.00 -14.68 -2.64
CA LYS A 237 13.06 -15.41 -1.93
C LYS A 237 12.99 -15.18 -0.41
N SER A 238 12.73 -13.95 0.02
CA SER A 238 12.46 -13.63 1.44
C SER A 238 11.23 -14.34 1.99
N HIS A 239 10.14 -14.36 1.21
CA HIS A 239 8.90 -15.02 1.56
C HIS A 239 9.10 -16.54 1.74
N GLU A 240 9.77 -17.21 0.80
CA GLU A 240 10.12 -18.63 0.88
C GLU A 240 11.02 -18.95 2.08
N SER A 241 12.02 -18.11 2.34
CA SER A 241 12.88 -18.24 3.52
C SER A 241 12.09 -18.15 4.82
N TRP A 242 11.15 -17.19 4.90
CA TRP A 242 10.33 -16.98 6.08
C TRP A 242 9.37 -18.14 6.34
N ARG A 243 8.73 -18.66 5.28
CA ARG A 243 7.91 -19.88 5.33
C ARG A 243 8.65 -21.06 5.92
N GLY A 244 9.91 -21.26 5.53
CA GLY A 244 10.77 -22.34 6.05
C GLY A 244 11.07 -22.23 7.54
N ASN A 245 10.96 -21.04 8.14
CA ASN A 245 11.29 -20.79 9.54
C ASN A 245 10.08 -20.80 10.49
N LEU A 246 8.84 -20.78 9.99
CA LEU A 246 7.62 -20.50 10.78
C LEU A 246 6.62 -21.66 10.85
N SER A 247 7.06 -22.91 10.72
CA SER A 247 6.23 -24.12 10.53
C SER A 247 5.00 -24.26 11.44
N ILE A 248 4.94 -23.61 12.61
CA ILE A 248 3.81 -23.65 13.58
C ILE A 248 3.22 -22.26 13.91
N GLU A 249 3.90 -21.16 13.57
CA GLU A 249 3.48 -19.81 13.97
C GLU A 249 2.45 -19.17 13.02
N GLY A 250 2.40 -19.59 11.76
CA GLY A 250 1.45 -19.08 10.76
C GLY A 250 1.81 -17.70 10.18
N PRO A 251 0.97 -17.15 9.29
CA PRO A 251 1.17 -15.85 8.66
C PRO A 251 1.27 -14.69 9.67
N ASN A 252 2.08 -13.70 9.34
CA ASN A 252 2.33 -12.51 10.15
C ASN A 252 2.63 -11.30 9.25
N ASN A 253 2.96 -10.15 9.84
CA ASN A 253 3.21 -8.92 9.10
C ASN A 253 4.21 -9.05 7.93
N HIS A 254 5.24 -9.90 8.03
CA HIS A 254 6.21 -10.05 6.94
C HIS A 254 5.54 -10.63 5.69
N HIS A 255 4.75 -11.70 5.85
CA HIS A 255 4.10 -12.34 4.71
C HIS A 255 3.09 -11.41 4.03
N SER A 256 2.34 -10.63 4.81
CA SER A 256 1.41 -9.64 4.27
C SER A 256 2.13 -8.57 3.44
N TRP A 257 3.25 -8.04 3.94
CA TRP A 257 4.06 -7.10 3.17
C TRP A 257 4.78 -7.74 1.99
N HIS A 258 5.24 -8.99 2.09
CA HIS A 258 5.81 -9.69 0.95
C HIS A 258 4.79 -9.82 -0.18
N ASN A 259 3.52 -10.13 0.13
CA ASN A 259 2.46 -10.19 -0.88
C ASN A 259 2.17 -8.82 -1.51
N GLU A 260 2.22 -7.75 -0.72
CA GLU A 260 2.10 -6.37 -1.22
C GLU A 260 3.22 -6.03 -2.23
N GLY A 261 4.47 -6.34 -1.91
CA GLY A 261 5.58 -6.07 -2.82
C GLY A 261 5.56 -6.97 -4.07
N MET A 262 5.15 -8.24 -3.91
CA MET A 262 5.02 -9.18 -5.03
C MET A 262 3.89 -8.80 -5.98
N ILE A 263 2.74 -8.29 -5.50
CA ILE A 263 1.66 -7.86 -6.41
C ILE A 263 2.14 -6.71 -7.30
N ILE A 264 2.83 -5.71 -6.72
CA ILE A 264 3.38 -4.57 -7.47
C ILE A 264 4.36 -5.06 -8.53
N ALA A 265 5.36 -5.85 -8.13
CA ALA A 265 6.37 -6.36 -9.05
C ALA A 265 5.76 -7.22 -10.17
N SER A 266 4.79 -8.06 -9.83
CA SER A 266 4.14 -8.95 -10.81
C SER A 266 3.36 -8.17 -11.86
N LEU A 267 2.65 -7.11 -11.45
CA LEU A 267 1.88 -6.26 -12.36
C LEU A 267 2.80 -5.47 -13.30
N TYR A 268 3.85 -4.82 -12.78
CA TYR A 268 4.80 -4.07 -13.62
C TYR A 268 5.62 -4.96 -14.54
N GLY A 269 6.06 -6.11 -14.02
CA GLY A 269 6.82 -7.11 -14.77
C GLY A 269 5.97 -7.98 -15.71
N ARG A 270 4.64 -7.89 -15.62
CA ARG A 270 3.68 -8.81 -16.28
C ARG A 270 4.05 -10.28 -16.02
N ASP A 271 4.47 -10.59 -14.79
CA ASP A 271 4.99 -11.90 -14.40
C ASP A 271 3.90 -12.73 -13.70
N ASN A 272 3.25 -13.58 -14.49
CA ASN A 272 2.20 -14.48 -14.00
C ASN A 272 2.72 -15.50 -12.97
N ARG A 273 4.00 -15.85 -12.98
CA ARG A 273 4.55 -16.82 -12.02
C ARG A 273 4.66 -16.19 -10.63
N LEU A 274 5.13 -14.94 -10.57
CA LEU A 274 5.17 -14.17 -9.34
C LEU A 274 3.76 -13.89 -8.82
N LEU A 275 2.84 -13.49 -9.69
CA LEU A 275 1.43 -13.28 -9.33
C LEU A 275 0.78 -14.57 -8.80
N SER A 276 0.95 -15.70 -9.49
CA SER A 276 0.40 -17.00 -9.04
C SER A 276 1.00 -17.42 -7.70
N SER A 277 2.28 -17.11 -7.43
CA SER A 277 2.90 -17.46 -6.15
C SER A 277 2.25 -16.77 -4.94
N MET A 278 1.68 -15.57 -5.13
CA MET A 278 0.95 -14.86 -4.08
C MET A 278 -0.56 -15.15 -4.07
N MET A 279 -1.16 -15.60 -5.18
CA MET A 279 -2.61 -15.89 -5.26
C MET A 279 -2.94 -17.37 -5.00
N ASP A 280 -2.14 -18.28 -5.55
CA ASP A 280 -2.42 -19.71 -5.61
C ASP A 280 -1.47 -20.54 -4.72
N GLY A 281 -0.63 -19.89 -3.93
CA GLY A 281 0.27 -20.56 -2.99
C GLY A 281 -0.50 -21.29 -1.88
N GLU A 282 -0.35 -22.62 -1.79
CA GLU A 282 -1.15 -23.53 -0.95
C GLU A 282 -1.58 -22.98 0.41
N TRP A 283 -0.66 -22.51 1.27
CA TRP A 283 -0.99 -21.96 2.60
C TRP A 283 -0.55 -20.51 2.84
N TRP A 284 0.12 -19.90 1.86
CA TRP A 284 0.78 -18.60 2.03
C TRP A 284 0.35 -17.58 0.97
N SER A 285 -0.59 -17.96 0.10
CA SER A 285 -1.31 -17.00 -0.74
C SER A 285 -2.01 -15.95 0.11
N TYR A 286 -2.29 -14.80 -0.49
CA TYR A 286 -3.00 -13.70 0.17
C TYR A 286 -4.32 -14.14 0.82
N GLN A 287 -5.14 -14.95 0.14
CA GLN A 287 -6.38 -15.47 0.75
C GLN A 287 -6.13 -16.26 2.05
N HIS A 288 -5.12 -17.13 2.07
CA HIS A 288 -4.77 -17.89 3.26
C HIS A 288 -4.17 -17.02 4.36
N ILE A 289 -3.38 -16.00 4.00
CA ILE A 289 -2.89 -15.00 4.96
C ILE A 289 -4.07 -14.27 5.60
N VAL A 290 -5.06 -13.79 4.84
CA VAL A 290 -6.23 -13.11 5.41
C VAL A 290 -6.98 -14.02 6.38
N ARG A 291 -7.21 -15.30 5.99
CA ARG A 291 -7.86 -16.31 6.84
C ARG A 291 -7.14 -16.52 8.16
N ASP A 292 -5.80 -16.59 8.11
CA ASP A 292 -4.99 -17.11 9.21
C ASP A 292 -4.42 -15.99 10.10
N ALA A 293 -4.25 -14.78 9.55
CA ALA A 293 -3.75 -13.61 10.26
C ALA A 293 -4.86 -12.83 10.99
N ILE A 294 -6.14 -12.97 10.60
CA ILE A 294 -7.27 -12.32 11.28
C ILE A 294 -8.04 -13.36 12.08
N TYR A 295 -8.24 -13.08 13.36
CA TYR A 295 -9.06 -13.91 14.23
C TYR A 295 -10.53 -13.73 13.88
N GLU A 296 -11.19 -14.83 13.52
CA GLU A 296 -12.63 -14.91 13.36
C GLU A 296 -13.16 -16.01 14.26
N GLN A 297 -14.23 -15.68 14.98
CA GLN A 297 -14.86 -16.63 15.90
C GLN A 297 -15.38 -17.81 15.08
N ASP A 298 -15.09 -19.03 15.55
CA ASP A 298 -15.56 -20.26 14.93
C ASP A 298 -15.13 -20.44 13.46
N ASN A 299 -13.91 -20.01 13.08
CA ASN A 299 -13.31 -20.33 11.79
C ASN A 299 -12.61 -21.72 11.83
N PRO A 300 -13.29 -22.83 11.43
CA PRO A 300 -12.70 -24.16 11.46
C PRO A 300 -11.52 -24.33 10.50
N ASN A 301 -11.37 -23.40 9.54
CA ASN A 301 -10.38 -23.48 8.48
C ASN A 301 -9.06 -22.78 8.84
N ASN A 302 -8.94 -22.12 10.00
CA ASN A 302 -7.68 -21.53 10.45
C ASN A 302 -6.74 -22.61 11.04
N ILE A 303 -6.05 -23.33 10.16
CA ILE A 303 -5.22 -24.50 10.49
C ILE A 303 -4.08 -24.21 11.49
N PHE A 304 -3.60 -22.97 11.57
CA PHE A 304 -2.56 -22.58 12.53
C PHE A 304 -3.09 -22.38 13.95
N ARG A 305 -4.43 -22.37 14.10
CA ARG A 305 -5.12 -21.97 15.33
C ARG A 305 -6.26 -22.91 15.72
N ILE A 306 -6.56 -23.96 14.95
CA ILE A 306 -7.43 -25.07 15.37
C ILE A 306 -7.00 -25.55 16.76
N GLY A 307 -7.92 -25.53 17.72
CA GLY A 307 -7.68 -25.97 19.10
C GLY A 307 -6.98 -24.96 20.02
N ARG A 308 -6.69 -23.72 19.57
CA ARG A 308 -6.39 -22.62 20.49
C ARG A 308 -7.70 -22.00 20.95
N ASP A 309 -8.19 -22.44 22.09
CA ASP A 309 -9.42 -21.92 22.66
C ASP A 309 -9.21 -20.51 23.22
N PHE A 310 -9.69 -19.51 22.48
CA PHE A 310 -9.75 -18.11 22.90
C PHE A 310 -11.08 -17.77 23.61
N SER A 311 -11.83 -18.78 24.06
CA SER A 311 -13.04 -18.61 24.88
C SER A 311 -12.82 -17.78 26.15
N HIS A 312 -11.57 -17.67 26.62
CA HIS A 312 -11.17 -16.84 27.74
C HIS A 312 -11.00 -15.35 27.39
N LEU A 313 -10.93 -14.98 26.10
CA LEU A 313 -10.87 -13.60 25.64
C LEU A 313 -12.30 -13.01 25.51
N PRO A 314 -12.52 -11.70 25.70
CA PRO A 314 -13.82 -11.07 25.43
C PRO A 314 -14.27 -11.31 23.98
N ILE A 315 -15.58 -11.40 23.71
CA ILE A 315 -16.12 -11.67 22.36
C ILE A 315 -15.56 -10.67 21.32
N GLN A 316 -15.31 -9.41 21.71
CA GLN A 316 -14.71 -8.43 20.80
C GLN A 316 -13.30 -8.83 20.32
N ALA A 317 -12.49 -9.52 21.12
CA ALA A 317 -11.16 -10.02 20.74
C ALA A 317 -11.24 -11.32 19.90
N ARG A 318 -12.41 -11.96 19.83
CA ARG A 318 -12.60 -13.20 19.06
C ARG A 318 -12.88 -12.95 17.57
N THR A 319 -13.15 -11.70 17.16
CA THR A 319 -13.50 -11.34 15.77
C THR A 319 -12.79 -10.05 15.32
N GLY A 320 -12.05 -10.11 14.22
CA GLY A 320 -11.35 -8.98 13.60
C GLY A 320 -9.95 -8.70 14.15
N GLU A 321 -9.54 -9.31 15.26
CA GLU A 321 -8.22 -9.04 15.79
C GLU A 321 -7.12 -9.61 14.87
N VAL A 322 -6.08 -8.82 14.57
CA VAL A 322 -4.97 -9.27 13.71
C VAL A 322 -3.86 -9.88 14.57
N TYR A 323 -3.45 -11.11 14.22
CA TYR A 323 -2.33 -11.81 14.85
C TYR A 323 -0.99 -11.17 14.48
N ASP A 324 -0.13 -11.08 15.50
CA ASP A 324 1.29 -10.84 15.35
C ASP A 324 2.07 -11.65 16.39
N ARG A 325 3.25 -12.18 16.03
CA ARG A 325 4.09 -12.98 16.94
C ARG A 325 4.65 -12.20 18.12
N HIS A 326 4.72 -10.87 18.00
CA HIS A 326 5.15 -9.98 19.08
C HIS A 326 4.01 -9.71 20.08
N ARG A 327 2.81 -10.26 19.85
CA ARG A 327 1.79 -10.35 20.89
C ARG A 327 2.18 -11.40 21.92
N SER A 328 1.94 -11.06 23.16
CA SER A 328 2.06 -11.88 24.34
C SER A 328 1.02 -13.01 24.35
N LEU A 329 1.16 -14.00 23.46
CA LEU A 329 0.60 -15.31 23.78
C LEU A 329 1.56 -16.00 24.74
N PRO A 330 1.14 -16.35 25.96
CA PRO A 330 1.97 -17.11 26.85
C PRO A 330 2.39 -18.42 26.15
N HIS A 331 3.72 -18.65 26.05
CA HIS A 331 4.27 -19.96 25.68
C HIS A 331 3.73 -21.04 26.64
N LEU A 332 3.87 -22.31 26.29
CA LEU A 332 3.21 -23.43 26.97
C LEU A 332 3.40 -23.60 28.50
N PRO A 333 4.33 -22.94 29.23
CA PRO A 333 4.25 -22.91 30.69
C PRO A 333 3.48 -21.71 31.28
N ALA A 334 3.06 -20.74 30.46
CA ALA A 334 2.36 -19.52 30.89
C ALA A 334 0.84 -19.54 30.59
N ARG A 335 0.34 -20.55 29.85
CA ARG A 335 -1.09 -20.78 29.61
C ARG A 335 -1.84 -21.22 30.87
N GLU A 336 -1.15 -21.93 31.77
CA GLU A 336 -1.74 -22.45 33.01
C GLU A 336 -1.73 -21.40 34.14
N ASP A 337 -1.08 -20.25 33.93
CA ASP A 337 -0.84 -19.25 34.98
C ASP A 337 -0.96 -17.82 34.44
N ILE A 338 -2.04 -17.54 33.70
CA ILE A 338 -2.36 -16.23 33.12
C ILE A 338 -2.44 -15.14 34.21
N TYR A 339 -2.75 -15.54 35.44
CA TYR A 339 -2.85 -14.66 36.61
C TYR A 339 -1.49 -14.35 37.28
N ASN A 340 -0.40 -15.05 36.95
CA ASN A 340 0.94 -14.82 37.49
C ASN A 340 1.85 -14.09 36.48
N ARG A 341 1.27 -13.03 35.91
CA ARG A 341 1.79 -12.18 34.84
C ARG A 341 3.19 -11.61 35.13
N HIS A 342 3.50 -11.32 36.40
CA HIS A 342 4.77 -10.70 36.82
C HIS A 342 6.01 -11.57 36.53
N LYS A 343 5.86 -12.90 36.60
CA LYS A 343 6.96 -13.85 36.40
C LYS A 343 7.39 -13.94 34.94
N TRP A 344 6.45 -13.77 34.01
CA TRP A 344 6.68 -13.89 32.56
C TRP A 344 7.15 -12.58 31.93
N TRP A 345 6.65 -11.45 32.42
CA TRP A 345 7.10 -10.11 32.02
C TRP A 345 8.61 -9.89 32.25
N ARG A 346 9.15 -10.40 33.37
CA ARG A 346 10.55 -10.19 33.75
C ARG A 346 11.56 -11.13 33.06
N LYS A 347 11.13 -12.24 32.47
CA LYS A 347 12.06 -13.29 32.01
C LYS A 347 12.38 -13.27 30.51
N ASN A 348 11.51 -12.78 29.62
CA ASN A 348 11.70 -12.98 28.16
C ASN A 348 11.00 -11.95 27.25
N VAL A 349 10.66 -10.74 27.72
CA VAL A 349 9.73 -9.87 27.00
C VAL A 349 10.39 -8.57 26.51
N ASP A 350 11.02 -8.63 25.33
CA ASP A 350 11.24 -7.48 24.43
C ASP A 350 9.95 -7.13 23.64
N GLN A 351 8.75 -7.43 24.19
CA GLN A 351 7.46 -7.32 23.50
C GLN A 351 6.82 -5.95 23.78
N ARG A 352 7.23 -4.92 23.04
CA ARG A 352 6.77 -3.53 23.23
C ARG A 352 5.88 -2.98 22.10
N HIS A 353 5.57 -3.78 21.07
CA HIS A 353 5.00 -3.29 19.79
C HIS A 353 3.86 -4.12 19.17
N GLY A 354 3.15 -4.95 19.94
CA GLY A 354 2.08 -5.85 19.45
C GLY A 354 0.92 -5.14 18.76
N PHE A 355 0.44 -4.01 19.31
CA PHE A 355 -0.61 -3.20 18.64
C PHE A 355 -0.10 -2.66 17.31
N THR A 356 1.09 -2.03 17.37
CA THR A 356 1.75 -1.42 16.21
C THR A 356 1.93 -2.44 15.08
N TYR A 357 2.46 -3.63 15.38
CA TYR A 357 2.70 -4.65 14.36
C TYR A 357 1.41 -5.25 13.81
N SER A 358 0.35 -5.33 14.62
CA SER A 358 -0.95 -5.79 14.13
C SER A 358 -1.58 -4.78 13.16
N MET A 359 -1.49 -3.48 13.46
CA MET A 359 -1.91 -2.42 12.54
C MET A 359 -1.05 -2.36 11.28
N PHE A 360 0.26 -2.53 11.41
CA PHE A 360 1.19 -2.63 10.29
C PHE A 360 0.92 -3.85 9.40
N ASN A 361 0.44 -4.96 9.98
CA ASN A 361 -0.04 -6.12 9.24
C ASN A 361 -1.33 -5.78 8.47
N LEU A 362 -2.31 -5.16 9.14
CA LEU A 362 -3.58 -4.75 8.52
C LEU A 362 -3.38 -3.75 7.37
N GLU A 363 -2.43 -2.81 7.51
CA GLU A 363 -2.01 -1.87 6.45
C GLU A 363 -1.63 -2.62 5.17
N ALA A 364 -0.73 -3.61 5.26
CA ALA A 364 -0.32 -4.41 4.11
C ALA A 364 -1.47 -5.19 3.47
N LEU A 365 -2.37 -5.75 4.28
CA LEU A 365 -3.54 -6.49 3.78
C LEU A 365 -4.46 -5.57 2.97
N VAL A 366 -4.81 -4.41 3.52
CA VAL A 366 -5.70 -3.44 2.85
C VAL A 366 -5.04 -2.87 1.60
N LEU A 367 -3.74 -2.52 1.64
CA LEU A 367 -3.03 -2.00 0.48
C LEU A 367 -2.94 -3.03 -0.65
N THR A 368 -2.65 -4.29 -0.35
CA THR A 368 -2.64 -5.37 -1.34
C THR A 368 -4.01 -5.53 -2.01
N ALA A 369 -5.08 -5.55 -1.22
CA ALA A 369 -6.45 -5.62 -1.74
C ALA A 369 -6.79 -4.39 -2.59
N HIS A 370 -6.34 -3.21 -2.18
CA HIS A 370 -6.55 -1.98 -2.94
C HIS A 370 -5.86 -2.00 -4.30
N ILE A 371 -4.58 -2.41 -4.34
CA ILE A 371 -3.81 -2.58 -5.58
C ILE A 371 -4.52 -3.60 -6.48
N ALA A 372 -4.94 -4.74 -5.94
CA ALA A 372 -5.68 -5.76 -6.69
C ALA A 372 -6.97 -5.19 -7.31
N GLN A 373 -7.76 -4.46 -6.52
CA GLN A 373 -9.02 -3.85 -6.98
C GLN A 373 -8.79 -2.82 -8.10
N LEU A 374 -7.78 -1.96 -7.98
CA LEU A 374 -7.46 -0.96 -9.00
C LEU A 374 -7.01 -1.57 -10.34
N ASN A 375 -6.62 -2.84 -10.34
CA ASN A 375 -6.18 -3.58 -11.52
C ASN A 375 -7.14 -4.72 -11.90
N ASN A 376 -8.36 -4.70 -11.37
CA ASN A 376 -9.39 -5.71 -11.67
C ASN A 376 -8.96 -7.16 -11.41
N LEU A 377 -8.18 -7.38 -10.33
CA LEU A 377 -7.79 -8.71 -9.88
C LEU A 377 -8.78 -9.25 -8.84
N TYR A 378 -9.30 -10.46 -9.09
CA TYR A 378 -10.31 -11.12 -8.27
C TYR A 378 -10.02 -12.61 -8.13
N TYR A 379 -10.44 -13.20 -7.02
CA TYR A 379 -10.54 -14.66 -6.86
C TYR A 379 -11.83 -15.15 -7.52
N ASP A 380 -11.76 -16.29 -8.21
CA ASP A 380 -12.92 -16.95 -8.86
C ASP A 380 -13.80 -16.01 -9.71
N ARG A 381 -13.17 -14.99 -10.32
CA ARG A 381 -13.76 -13.95 -11.16
C ARG A 381 -14.81 -13.04 -10.49
N GLN A 382 -15.10 -13.21 -9.20
CA GLN A 382 -16.13 -12.43 -8.50
C GLN A 382 -15.75 -12.02 -7.07
N GLN A 383 -14.87 -12.75 -6.40
CA GLN A 383 -14.54 -12.45 -5.02
C GLN A 383 -13.40 -11.41 -4.97
N SER A 384 -13.71 -10.23 -4.44
CA SER A 384 -12.72 -9.18 -4.21
C SER A 384 -11.76 -9.56 -3.08
N PHE A 385 -10.51 -9.14 -3.22
CA PHE A 385 -9.46 -9.33 -2.21
C PHE A 385 -9.84 -8.69 -0.86
N ILE A 386 -10.58 -7.58 -0.89
CA ILE A 386 -10.96 -6.85 0.33
C ILE A 386 -12.05 -7.58 1.14
N ASP A 387 -12.88 -8.39 0.48
CA ASP A 387 -14.06 -9.06 1.04
C ASP A 387 -13.85 -10.57 1.34
N LEU A 388 -12.59 -11.03 1.32
CA LEU A 388 -12.25 -12.43 1.62
C LEU A 388 -12.73 -12.86 3.01
N HIS A 389 -13.04 -14.16 3.13
CA HIS A 389 -13.40 -14.84 4.39
C HIS A 389 -14.50 -14.13 5.19
N GLN A 390 -15.67 -13.92 4.57
CA GLN A 390 -16.78 -13.22 5.22
C GLN A 390 -16.42 -11.79 5.66
N LYS A 391 -15.62 -11.10 4.85
CA LYS A 391 -15.16 -9.72 5.09
C LYS A 391 -14.27 -9.60 6.34
N SER A 392 -13.31 -10.49 6.53
CA SER A 392 -12.42 -10.44 7.71
C SER A 392 -11.65 -9.13 7.85
N ILE A 393 -11.23 -8.53 6.73
CA ILE A 393 -10.56 -7.22 6.75
C ILE A 393 -11.49 -6.14 7.29
N LYS A 394 -12.79 -6.19 6.96
CA LYS A 394 -13.81 -5.28 7.51
C LYS A 394 -13.92 -5.44 9.03
N ASN A 395 -13.98 -6.69 9.52
CA ASN A 395 -14.05 -6.97 10.94
C ASN A 395 -12.82 -6.44 11.67
N ALA A 396 -11.63 -6.59 11.08
CA ALA A 396 -10.41 -6.00 11.61
C ALA A 396 -10.44 -4.48 11.65
N LEU A 397 -10.88 -3.83 10.58
CA LEU A 397 -11.05 -2.38 10.56
C LEU A 397 -12.05 -1.89 11.61
N ARG A 398 -13.12 -2.65 11.89
CA ARG A 398 -14.06 -2.34 12.98
C ARG A 398 -13.42 -2.52 14.36
N PHE A 399 -12.72 -3.63 14.57
CA PHE A 399 -12.02 -3.93 15.82
C PHE A 399 -11.01 -2.83 16.17
N TYR A 400 -10.07 -2.56 15.27
CA TYR A 400 -9.07 -1.51 15.49
C TYR A 400 -9.68 -0.12 15.45
N GLY A 401 -10.65 0.14 14.58
CA GLY A 401 -11.34 1.42 14.52
C GLY A 401 -12.00 1.80 15.85
N ARG A 402 -12.55 0.82 16.57
CA ARG A 402 -13.14 1.06 17.89
C ARG A 402 -12.08 1.51 18.90
N TYR A 403 -10.87 0.95 18.83
CA TYR A 403 -9.73 1.40 19.64
C TYR A 403 -9.40 2.88 19.40
N TYR A 404 -9.40 3.34 18.14
CA TYR A 404 -9.15 4.75 17.80
C TYR A 404 -10.27 5.71 18.25
N ILE A 405 -11.49 5.22 18.47
CA ILE A 405 -12.59 6.03 19.05
C ILE A 405 -12.44 6.12 20.57
N ASP A 406 -12.15 4.99 21.21
CA ASP A 406 -12.08 4.91 22.67
C ASP A 406 -10.77 5.53 23.20
N TYR A 407 -9.71 5.56 22.37
CA TYR A 407 -8.39 6.09 22.68
C TYR A 407 -7.82 6.93 21.51
N PRO A 408 -8.39 8.12 21.26
CA PRO A 408 -7.89 8.98 20.21
C PRO A 408 -6.47 9.49 20.50
N SER A 409 -5.73 9.75 19.43
CA SER A 409 -4.42 10.40 19.46
C SER A 409 -4.50 11.69 20.28
N GLY A 410 -3.56 11.91 21.20
CA GLY A 410 -3.51 13.12 22.02
C GLY A 410 -4.17 13.01 23.39
N ARG A 411 -4.78 11.87 23.76
CA ARG A 411 -5.09 11.59 25.18
C ARG A 411 -3.79 11.64 26.00
N THR A 412 -3.74 12.43 27.06
CA THR A 412 -2.57 12.57 27.95
C THR A 412 -2.72 11.82 29.26
N ASP A 413 -3.93 11.37 29.54
CA ASP A 413 -4.33 10.61 30.72
C ASP A 413 -4.04 9.10 30.60
N CYS A 414 -3.49 8.67 29.47
CA CYS A 414 -2.93 7.34 29.26
C CYS A 414 -1.42 7.33 29.40
N LEU A 415 -0.91 6.68 30.44
CA LEU A 415 0.53 6.43 30.60
C LEU A 415 1.00 5.43 29.55
N SER A 416 2.18 5.68 28.96
CA SER A 416 2.90 4.66 28.18
C SER A 416 3.15 3.44 29.08
N ILE A 417 2.94 2.21 28.58
CA ILE A 417 3.25 0.99 29.34
C ILE A 417 4.71 0.90 29.79
N THR A 418 5.64 1.60 29.11
CA THR A 418 7.03 1.71 29.55
C THR A 418 7.18 2.45 30.88
N ASN A 419 6.18 3.25 31.25
CA ASN A 419 6.14 4.09 32.44
C ASN A 419 5.21 3.52 33.53
N VAL A 420 4.55 2.40 33.25
CA VAL A 420 3.72 1.69 34.23
C VAL A 420 4.60 0.58 34.81
N GLU A 421 5.02 0.74 36.06
CA GLU A 421 5.62 -0.39 36.79
C GLU A 421 4.60 -1.52 36.89
N PRO A 422 5.01 -2.80 36.76
CA PRO A 422 4.10 -3.92 36.93
C PRO A 422 3.51 -3.92 38.36
N SER A 423 2.26 -3.45 38.52
CA SER A 423 1.54 -3.44 39.79
C SER A 423 0.78 -4.75 40.01
N THR A 424 0.75 -5.24 41.24
CA THR A 424 -0.09 -6.38 41.66
C THR A 424 -1.56 -6.00 41.80
N GLU A 425 -1.86 -4.70 41.80
CA GLU A 425 -3.23 -4.20 41.79
C GLU A 425 -3.69 -3.99 40.34
N PRO A 426 -4.99 -4.27 40.03
CA PRO A 426 -5.57 -3.89 38.75
C PRO A 426 -5.27 -2.41 38.49
N TYR A 427 -4.68 -2.11 37.35
CA TYR A 427 -4.38 -0.73 37.02
C TYR A 427 -5.72 -0.01 36.75
N ASP A 428 -6.08 0.89 37.66
CA ASP A 428 -7.36 1.61 37.68
C ASP A 428 -7.39 2.84 36.75
N ALA A 429 -6.32 3.11 35.99
CA ALA A 429 -6.35 4.25 35.08
C ALA A 429 -7.27 3.96 33.88
N GLN A 430 -8.00 4.98 33.46
CA GLN A 430 -9.06 4.97 32.43
C GLN A 430 -8.53 4.77 30.98
N CYS A 431 -7.48 3.96 30.83
CA CYS A 431 -6.74 3.66 29.62
C CYS A 431 -6.78 2.14 29.36
N PRO A 432 -6.47 1.64 28.15
CA PRO A 432 -7.02 0.38 27.64
C PRO A 432 -6.54 -0.84 28.42
N ILE A 433 -7.31 -1.19 29.44
CA ILE A 433 -7.35 -2.53 30.05
C ILE A 433 -8.65 -3.23 29.66
N SER A 434 -9.62 -2.49 29.14
CA SER A 434 -10.92 -2.99 28.69
C SER A 434 -10.85 -3.76 27.36
N TYR A 435 -9.91 -3.40 26.47
CA TYR A 435 -9.60 -4.16 25.24
C TYR A 435 -8.37 -4.99 25.49
N GLU A 436 -8.44 -5.93 26.43
CA GLU A 436 -7.32 -6.81 26.73
C GLU A 436 -6.06 -6.07 27.28
N PRO A 437 -5.49 -6.51 28.40
CA PRO A 437 -4.27 -5.91 28.98
C PRO A 437 -2.98 -6.09 28.15
N TYR A 438 -3.09 -6.44 26.87
CA TYR A 438 -2.00 -6.86 25.97
C TYR A 438 -1.51 -5.72 25.07
N PHE A 439 -2.16 -4.55 25.07
CA PHE A 439 -1.88 -3.43 24.17
C PHE A 439 -1.39 -2.16 24.86
N GLY A 440 -0.83 -2.18 26.08
CA GLY A 440 -0.49 -0.93 26.78
C GLY A 440 0.49 0.03 26.08
N GLU A 441 0.89 -0.29 24.85
CA GLU A 441 1.24 0.72 23.87
C GLU A 441 0.17 1.82 23.73
N TYR A 442 0.62 3.03 24.04
CA TYR A 442 -0.01 4.21 23.49
C TYR A 442 -0.04 4.08 21.95
N PRO A 443 -1.15 4.42 21.28
CA PRO A 443 -1.22 4.55 19.83
C PRO A 443 -0.34 5.73 19.39
N THR A 444 0.98 5.57 19.51
CA THR A 444 2.02 6.54 19.09
C THR A 444 2.33 6.41 17.61
N ARG A 445 1.80 5.37 16.97
CA ARG A 445 2.10 4.94 15.60
C ARG A 445 0.78 4.72 14.88
N ASN A 446 0.14 5.83 14.54
CA ASN A 446 -1.23 5.84 14.06
C ASN A 446 -1.31 5.75 12.55
N ILE A 447 -2.07 4.76 12.08
CA ILE A 447 -2.39 4.55 10.67
C ILE A 447 -3.83 5.05 10.43
N THR A 448 -4.18 6.22 11.00
CA THR A 448 -5.53 6.81 10.93
C THR A 448 -5.99 6.98 9.49
N TYR A 449 -5.04 7.27 8.58
CA TYR A 449 -5.31 7.40 7.16
C TYR A 449 -5.89 6.10 6.55
N LEU A 450 -5.65 4.91 7.13
CA LEU A 450 -6.20 3.65 6.64
C LEU A 450 -7.74 3.67 6.62
N PHE A 451 -8.35 4.37 7.59
CA PHE A 451 -9.79 4.52 7.68
C PHE A 451 -10.37 5.49 6.64
N THR A 452 -9.54 6.32 6.01
CA THR A 452 -9.96 7.10 4.83
C THR A 452 -10.16 6.18 3.63
N LEU A 453 -9.23 5.23 3.42
CA LEU A 453 -9.34 4.23 2.36
C LEU A 453 -10.47 3.22 2.65
N ALA A 454 -10.67 2.83 3.91
CA ALA A 454 -11.74 1.90 4.30
C ALA A 454 -13.15 2.41 3.95
N GLN A 455 -13.39 3.74 3.99
CA GLN A 455 -14.68 4.33 3.62
C GLN A 455 -15.07 4.03 2.17
N LYS A 456 -14.09 3.97 1.26
CA LYS A 456 -14.31 3.62 -0.15
C LYS A 456 -14.86 2.20 -0.31
N TYR A 457 -14.42 1.27 0.53
CA TYR A 457 -14.77 -0.16 0.43
C TYR A 457 -16.00 -0.54 1.23
N TYR A 458 -16.23 0.12 2.36
CA TYR A 458 -17.35 -0.18 3.26
C TYR A 458 -18.17 1.09 3.54
N PRO A 459 -18.91 1.61 2.53
CA PRO A 459 -19.73 2.81 2.69
C PRO A 459 -20.81 2.66 3.76
N GLU A 460 -21.24 1.43 4.06
CA GLU A 460 -22.16 1.14 5.16
C GLU A 460 -21.58 1.50 6.55
N ASP A 461 -20.26 1.54 6.69
CA ASP A 461 -19.55 1.90 7.92
C ASP A 461 -19.03 3.35 7.89
N LYS A 462 -19.44 4.15 6.90
CA LYS A 462 -18.97 5.53 6.71
C LYS A 462 -19.12 6.40 7.96
N SER A 463 -20.23 6.30 8.69
CA SER A 463 -20.44 7.06 9.93
C SER A 463 -19.46 6.68 11.04
N PHE A 464 -19.15 5.39 11.16
CA PHE A 464 -18.18 4.86 12.10
C PHE A 464 -16.75 5.34 11.77
N TYR A 465 -16.34 5.24 10.50
CA TYR A 465 -15.03 5.73 10.06
C TYR A 465 -14.90 7.25 10.18
N LYS A 466 -15.96 8.02 9.87
CA LYS A 466 -15.95 9.48 10.09
C LYS A 466 -15.69 9.83 11.55
N ARG A 467 -16.29 9.11 12.51
CA ARG A 467 -16.01 9.32 13.95
C ARG A 467 -14.55 9.08 14.30
N ILE A 468 -13.93 8.04 13.73
CA ILE A 468 -12.51 7.75 13.91
C ILE A 468 -11.65 8.90 13.39
N LEU A 469 -11.88 9.33 12.14
CA LEU A 469 -11.12 10.41 11.51
C LEU A 469 -11.26 11.73 12.27
N SER A 470 -12.48 12.10 12.69
CA SER A 470 -12.73 13.33 13.46
C SER A 470 -12.03 13.32 14.81
N ALA A 471 -12.02 12.18 15.51
CA ALA A 471 -11.34 12.05 16.81
C ALA A 471 -9.80 12.08 16.70
N ASN A 472 -9.25 11.83 15.50
CA ASN A 472 -7.81 11.67 15.26
C ASN A 472 -7.30 12.62 14.15
N GLN A 473 -7.93 13.79 13.97
CA GLN A 473 -7.68 14.68 12.83
C GLN A 473 -6.22 15.16 12.72
N GLN A 474 -5.54 15.32 13.86
CA GLN A 474 -4.14 15.74 13.90
C GLN A 474 -3.17 14.72 13.27
N GLU A 475 -3.54 13.44 13.23
CA GLU A 475 -2.72 12.35 12.68
C GLU A 475 -2.82 12.24 11.16
N LEU A 476 -3.84 12.85 10.55
CA LEU A 476 -4.04 12.83 9.10
C LEU A 476 -2.98 13.64 8.37
N ILE A 477 -2.42 14.66 9.03
CA ILE A 477 -1.37 15.52 8.49
C ILE A 477 -0.36 15.79 9.61
N PRO A 478 0.58 14.87 9.84
CA PRO A 478 1.47 14.96 10.99
C PRO A 478 2.52 16.06 10.81
N GLY A 479 2.81 16.79 11.90
CA GLY A 479 3.82 17.84 11.93
C GLY A 479 5.27 17.34 11.83
N SER A 480 5.50 16.04 12.01
CA SER A 480 6.78 15.36 11.81
C SER A 480 6.54 14.04 11.06
N ASN A 481 7.59 13.47 10.45
CA ASN A 481 7.46 12.12 9.91
C ASN A 481 7.11 11.15 11.05
N PHE A 482 5.98 10.45 10.92
CA PHE A 482 5.75 9.24 11.71
C PHE A 482 6.88 8.24 11.49
N HIS A 483 6.93 7.25 12.38
CA HIS A 483 7.86 6.14 12.30
C HIS A 483 8.01 5.63 10.85
N PRO A 484 9.24 5.39 10.35
CA PRO A 484 9.53 5.02 8.95
C PRO A 484 8.85 3.74 8.44
N LEU A 485 8.06 3.06 9.28
CA LEU A 485 7.31 1.86 8.94
C LEU A 485 6.00 2.15 8.18
N HIS A 486 5.40 3.34 8.31
CA HIS A 486 4.03 3.57 7.86
C HIS A 486 3.94 4.45 6.62
N ALA A 487 2.92 4.22 5.79
CA ALA A 487 2.66 5.01 4.60
C ALA A 487 2.56 6.52 4.89
N PRO A 488 2.84 7.37 3.88
CA PRO A 488 2.85 8.82 4.07
C PRO A 488 1.42 9.33 4.28
N ALA A 489 1.06 9.58 5.54
CA ALA A 489 -0.29 9.97 5.94
C ALA A 489 -0.84 11.17 5.16
N SER A 490 -0.01 12.19 4.87
CA SER A 490 -0.43 13.34 4.08
C SER A 490 -0.82 12.97 2.65
N VAL A 491 -0.15 12.01 2.02
CA VAL A 491 -0.53 11.53 0.68
C VAL A 491 -1.89 10.84 0.73
N PHE A 492 -2.11 9.92 1.66
CA PHE A 492 -3.41 9.25 1.76
C PHE A 492 -4.53 10.23 2.12
N THR A 493 -4.28 11.15 3.05
CA THR A 493 -5.25 12.20 3.40
C THR A 493 -5.61 13.06 2.20
N PHE A 494 -4.61 13.45 1.40
CA PHE A 494 -4.82 14.24 0.19
C PHE A 494 -5.76 13.55 -0.82
N PHE A 495 -5.63 12.23 -0.99
CA PHE A 495 -6.43 11.50 -1.97
C PHE A 495 -7.77 10.98 -1.42
N PHE A 496 -7.88 10.67 -0.13
CA PHE A 496 -9.00 9.86 0.40
C PHE A 496 -9.78 10.49 1.57
N ALA A 497 -9.29 11.55 2.22
CA ALA A 497 -9.92 12.00 3.48
C ALA A 497 -11.25 12.75 3.32
N GLU A 498 -11.50 13.34 2.15
CA GLU A 498 -12.67 14.20 1.92
C GLU A 498 -13.42 13.75 0.66
N GLU A 499 -14.71 13.45 0.80
CA GLU A 499 -15.64 13.08 -0.27
C GLU A 499 -16.66 14.20 -0.52
#